data_AF-A0A5T0N7H8-F1
#
_entry.id   AF-A0A5T0N7H8-F1
#
_cell.length_a   1.000
_cell.length_b   1.000
_cell.length_c   1.000
_cell.angle_alpha   90.00
_cell.angle_beta   90.00
_cell.angle_gamma   90.00
#
_symmetry.space_group_name_H-M   'P 1'
#
loop_
_entity.id
_entity.type
_entity.pdbx_description
1 polymer ?
#
loop_
_entity_poly.entity_id
_entity_poly.type
_entity_poly.pdbx_seq_one_letter_code
_entity_poly.pdbx_strand_id
1 'polypeptide(L)'
;MITKDNLKQVLENLGFKNKNENYVKTINNYTLLIDYKNQSINYPKEIKIHDKTTSNFSHPENFVVFECVHRLLEKGYKAEYLELEPKWNLGRDKKGGKADILVKDNENNPYLIIECKTTDSKNSEFIKEWNRMQEDGGQLFSYFQQEKGVKYLCLYTSDFSDKLEYKNYIIQAYDNEEYLKEKELQNSYKKSNNNIELFKTWKESYELQYFKQGIFEENVNAYKILEITPTFDNLKELKEEGKYHEFAKILRKHNISGKENAFDKLVNIFLCKIYDETFNKNNLKFGYFGVMADTYANMQDRLMWLYKEAMKEFLGEKITFVSNEDIEKDFKQLKIKTLKEVMQNYIKELKFYSNNDFAFLEVHNKELFLKNALVLKEIVELFANYKLTQNSTNQFLGNLFELFLQKGMKQDEGQF
;
A
#
# COMPACT_ATOMS: atom_id res chain seq x y z
N MET A 1 5.14 -21.58 -14.41
CA MET A 1 6.46 -21.33 -13.78
C MET A 1 7.50 -21.03 -14.87
N ILE A 2 8.42 -20.10 -14.62
CA ILE A 2 9.60 -19.92 -15.47
C ILE A 2 10.58 -21.07 -15.24
N THR A 3 10.94 -21.79 -16.30
CA THR A 3 11.88 -22.93 -16.30
C THR A 3 12.89 -22.78 -17.43
N LYS A 4 13.85 -23.71 -17.51
CA LYS A 4 14.80 -23.73 -18.64
C LYS A 4 14.10 -23.81 -20.01
N ASP A 5 12.94 -24.47 -20.05
CA ASP A 5 12.22 -24.77 -21.29
C ASP A 5 11.56 -23.53 -21.89
N ASN A 6 11.01 -22.64 -21.05
CA ASN A 6 10.35 -21.41 -21.50
C ASN A 6 11.23 -20.15 -21.35
N LEU A 7 12.40 -20.21 -20.70
CA LEU A 7 13.27 -19.05 -20.47
C LEU A 7 13.62 -18.27 -21.76
N LYS A 8 13.76 -18.95 -22.91
CA LYS A 8 14.04 -18.26 -24.19
C LYS A 8 12.91 -17.30 -24.57
N GLN A 9 11.66 -17.75 -24.43
CA GLN A 9 10.48 -16.95 -24.70
C GLN A 9 10.34 -15.79 -23.71
N VAL A 10 10.68 -16.01 -22.44
CA VAL A 10 10.76 -14.94 -21.42
C VAL A 10 11.75 -13.86 -21.85
N LEU A 11 12.96 -14.26 -22.24
CA LEU A 11 14.02 -13.33 -22.64
C LEU A 11 13.63 -12.52 -23.87
N GLU A 12 12.99 -13.15 -24.85
CA GLU A 12 12.48 -12.48 -26.05
C GLU A 12 11.35 -11.50 -25.71
N ASN A 13 10.42 -11.87 -24.82
CA ASN A 13 9.37 -10.98 -24.31
C ASN A 13 9.94 -9.77 -23.54
N LEU A 14 11.02 -10.00 -22.78
CA LEU A 14 11.80 -8.96 -22.11
C LEU A 14 12.69 -8.16 -23.07
N GLY A 15 12.70 -8.44 -24.38
CA GLY A 15 13.47 -7.67 -25.36
C GLY A 15 14.98 -7.94 -25.36
N PHE A 16 15.43 -9.09 -24.84
CA PHE A 16 16.82 -9.54 -24.99
C PHE A 16 17.08 -9.97 -26.44
N LYS A 17 18.29 -9.70 -26.93
CA LYS A 17 18.72 -10.10 -28.27
C LYS A 17 19.59 -11.36 -28.19
N ASN A 18 19.25 -12.37 -28.98
CA ASN A 18 20.09 -13.55 -29.14
C ASN A 18 21.33 -13.22 -30.00
N LYS A 19 22.51 -13.52 -29.48
CA LYS A 19 23.81 -13.44 -30.16
C LYS A 19 24.55 -14.74 -29.91
N ASN A 20 24.52 -15.67 -30.87
CA ASN A 20 25.23 -16.96 -30.78
C ASN A 20 24.90 -17.74 -29.49
N GLU A 21 23.61 -17.97 -29.23
CA GLU A 21 23.09 -18.69 -28.04
C GLU A 21 23.19 -17.92 -26.71
N ASN A 22 23.77 -16.72 -26.72
CA ASN A 22 23.76 -15.80 -25.59
C ASN A 22 22.66 -14.77 -25.75
N TYR A 23 21.84 -14.58 -24.72
CA TYR A 23 20.81 -13.53 -24.72
C TYR A 23 21.33 -12.32 -23.95
N VAL A 24 21.37 -11.16 -24.61
CA VAL A 24 21.96 -9.94 -24.07
C VAL A 24 20.97 -8.79 -24.12
N LYS A 25 20.89 -8.03 -23.02
CA LYS A 25 20.18 -6.75 -22.95
C LYS A 25 21.01 -5.75 -22.16
N THR A 26 21.03 -4.51 -22.63
CA THR A 26 21.69 -3.40 -21.93
C THR A 26 20.63 -2.39 -21.50
N ILE A 27 20.63 -2.03 -20.22
CA ILE A 27 19.71 -1.06 -19.61
C ILE A 27 20.58 -0.02 -18.89
N ASN A 28 20.48 1.26 -19.28
CA ASN A 28 21.25 2.34 -18.66
C ASN A 28 22.76 2.04 -18.52
N ASN A 29 23.34 1.43 -19.56
CA ASN A 29 24.73 0.92 -19.64
C ASN A 29 25.06 -0.35 -18.86
N TYR A 30 24.13 -0.89 -18.07
CA TYR A 30 24.28 -2.17 -17.39
C TYR A 30 23.91 -3.32 -18.33
N THR A 31 24.79 -4.31 -18.46
CA THR A 31 24.55 -5.45 -19.36
C THR A 31 24.16 -6.68 -18.57
N LEU A 32 22.98 -7.20 -18.87
CA LEU A 32 22.50 -8.51 -18.44
C LEU A 32 22.78 -9.52 -19.55
N LEU A 33 23.35 -10.66 -19.19
CA LEU A 33 23.70 -11.73 -20.12
C LEU A 33 23.25 -13.08 -19.57
N ILE A 34 22.45 -13.79 -20.36
CA ILE A 34 22.15 -15.20 -20.14
C ILE A 34 22.98 -16.03 -21.11
N ASP A 35 23.85 -16.87 -20.56
CA ASP A 35 24.71 -17.78 -21.32
C ASP A 35 24.14 -19.20 -21.23
N TYR A 36 23.48 -19.65 -22.31
CA TYR A 36 22.90 -20.98 -22.37
C TYR A 36 23.95 -22.10 -22.46
N LYS A 37 25.11 -21.82 -23.06
CA LYS A 37 26.17 -22.81 -23.23
C LYS A 37 26.75 -23.21 -21.89
N ASN A 38 27.02 -22.22 -21.03
CA ASN A 38 27.54 -22.43 -19.68
C ASN A 38 26.44 -22.51 -18.62
N GLN A 39 25.16 -22.40 -19.01
CA GLN A 39 24.01 -22.37 -18.11
C GLN A 39 24.17 -21.36 -16.95
N SER A 40 24.64 -20.16 -17.29
CA SER A 40 25.01 -19.12 -16.33
C SER A 40 24.22 -17.84 -16.54
N ILE A 41 23.98 -17.14 -15.43
CA ILE A 41 23.33 -15.83 -15.39
C ILE A 41 24.40 -14.81 -15.02
N ASN A 42 24.72 -13.92 -15.95
CA ASN A 42 25.74 -12.91 -15.78
C ASN A 42 25.07 -11.55 -15.60
N TYR A 43 25.06 -11.10 -14.34
CA TYR A 43 24.58 -9.78 -13.95
C TYR A 43 25.63 -8.70 -14.27
N PRO A 44 25.23 -7.41 -14.33
CA PRO A 44 26.16 -6.29 -14.46
C PRO A 44 27.24 -6.35 -13.38
N LYS A 45 28.49 -6.04 -13.74
CA LYS A 45 29.66 -6.11 -12.85
C LYS A 45 29.54 -5.17 -11.64
N GLU A 46 28.72 -4.14 -11.75
CA GLU A 46 28.42 -3.16 -10.72
C GLU A 46 27.55 -3.75 -9.59
N ILE A 47 26.78 -4.81 -9.88
CA ILE A 47 26.01 -5.53 -8.87
C ILE A 47 26.96 -6.34 -7.99
N LYS A 48 26.88 -6.15 -6.69
CA LYS A 48 27.73 -6.88 -5.74
C LYS A 48 27.16 -8.27 -5.47
N ILE A 49 27.84 -9.30 -5.95
CA ILE A 49 27.43 -10.70 -5.83
C ILE A 49 28.27 -11.38 -4.74
N HIS A 50 27.64 -11.82 -3.66
CA HIS A 50 28.32 -12.47 -2.52
C HIS A 50 28.49 -13.98 -2.67
N ASP A 51 27.64 -14.60 -3.48
CA ASP A 51 27.64 -16.02 -3.78
C ASP A 51 27.07 -16.21 -5.19
N LYS A 52 27.27 -17.38 -5.81
CA LYS A 52 26.85 -17.62 -7.20
C LYS A 52 25.65 -18.54 -7.30
N THR A 53 24.90 -18.77 -6.22
CA THR A 53 23.81 -19.76 -6.25
C THR A 53 22.60 -19.26 -7.03
N THR A 54 22.37 -17.94 -7.09
CA THR A 54 21.37 -17.28 -7.98
C THR A 54 21.89 -16.92 -9.37
N SER A 55 23.14 -17.28 -9.70
CA SER A 55 23.82 -16.89 -10.96
C SER A 55 23.94 -18.05 -11.97
N ASN A 56 23.07 -19.05 -11.91
CA ASN A 56 23.13 -20.27 -12.72
C ASN A 56 21.74 -20.88 -12.95
N PHE A 57 21.63 -21.91 -13.79
CA PHE A 57 20.34 -22.52 -14.13
C PHE A 57 19.94 -23.70 -13.22
N SER A 58 20.56 -23.90 -12.05
CA SER A 58 20.34 -25.10 -11.24
C SER A 58 18.95 -25.13 -10.59
N HIS A 59 18.40 -23.94 -10.28
CA HIS A 59 17.09 -23.81 -9.65
C HIS A 59 16.21 -22.84 -10.46
N PRO A 60 14.92 -23.17 -10.70
CA PRO A 60 13.99 -22.26 -11.38
C PRO A 60 13.83 -20.91 -10.68
N GLU A 61 14.01 -20.86 -9.34
CA GLU A 61 13.99 -19.63 -8.55
C GLU A 61 15.03 -18.60 -9.02
N ASN A 62 16.18 -19.06 -9.54
CA ASN A 62 17.21 -18.18 -10.07
C ASN A 62 16.73 -17.36 -11.27
N PHE A 63 15.75 -17.88 -12.03
CA PHE A 63 15.15 -17.14 -13.14
C PHE A 63 14.19 -16.05 -12.64
N VAL A 64 13.52 -16.27 -11.51
CA VAL A 64 12.70 -15.26 -10.84
C VAL A 64 13.60 -14.15 -10.26
N VAL A 65 14.73 -14.52 -9.64
CA VAL A 65 15.73 -13.53 -9.18
C VAL A 65 16.26 -12.71 -10.35
N PHE A 66 16.62 -13.36 -11.45
CA PHE A 66 17.09 -12.68 -12.65
C PHE A 66 16.06 -11.68 -13.20
N GLU A 67 14.80 -12.10 -13.31
CA GLU A 67 13.72 -11.26 -13.80
C GLU A 67 13.46 -10.08 -12.84
N CYS A 68 13.52 -10.30 -11.52
CA CYS A 68 13.39 -9.23 -10.54
C CYS A 68 14.51 -8.19 -10.66
N VAL A 69 15.76 -8.64 -10.83
CA VAL A 69 16.91 -7.74 -11.07
C VAL A 69 16.73 -6.95 -12.38
N HIS A 70 16.32 -7.62 -13.46
CA HIS A 70 16.01 -6.96 -14.72
C HIS A 70 14.97 -5.85 -14.54
N ARG A 71 13.89 -6.14 -13.83
CA ARG A 71 12.81 -5.17 -13.54
C ARG A 71 13.26 -4.00 -12.67
N LEU A 72 14.11 -4.24 -11.66
CA LEU A 72 14.71 -3.18 -10.86
C LEU A 72 15.55 -2.22 -11.73
N LEU A 73 16.38 -2.77 -12.62
CA LEU A 73 17.21 -1.96 -13.51
C LEU A 73 16.37 -1.15 -14.51
N GLU A 74 15.31 -1.73 -15.07
CA GLU A 74 14.36 -0.99 -15.94
C GLU A 74 13.66 0.14 -15.20
N LYS A 75 13.34 -0.08 -13.92
CA LYS A 75 12.70 0.94 -13.08
C LYS A 75 13.63 2.12 -12.76
N GLY A 76 14.94 1.94 -12.95
CA GLY A 76 15.95 2.97 -12.69
C GLY A 76 16.68 2.79 -11.36
N TYR A 77 16.56 1.63 -10.70
CA TYR A 77 17.48 1.30 -9.61
C TYR A 77 18.89 1.11 -10.18
N LYS A 78 19.88 1.68 -9.49
CA LYS A 78 21.28 1.66 -9.89
C LYS A 78 21.92 0.33 -9.53
N ALA A 79 22.65 -0.28 -10.47
CA ALA A 79 23.29 -1.58 -10.26
C ALA A 79 24.31 -1.54 -9.11
N GLU A 80 25.00 -0.41 -8.89
CA GLU A 80 25.97 -0.23 -7.81
C GLU A 80 25.33 -0.30 -6.41
N TYR A 81 24.00 -0.15 -6.32
CA TYR A 81 23.23 -0.23 -5.10
C TYR A 81 22.45 -1.54 -4.96
N LEU A 82 22.71 -2.52 -5.84
CA LEU A 82 22.15 -3.87 -5.73
C LEU A 82 23.23 -4.82 -5.19
N GLU A 83 22.86 -5.58 -4.16
CA GLU A 83 23.64 -6.72 -3.68
C GLU A 83 22.82 -7.99 -3.86
N LEU A 84 23.40 -9.01 -4.50
CA LEU A 84 22.81 -10.33 -4.60
C LEU A 84 23.40 -11.26 -3.56
N GLU A 85 22.52 -12.03 -2.95
CA GLU A 85 22.89 -13.05 -1.97
C GLU A 85 23.65 -12.50 -0.74
N PRO A 86 23.32 -11.30 -0.20
CA PRO A 86 24.02 -10.73 0.95
C PRO A 86 23.97 -11.68 2.15
N LYS A 87 25.11 -11.79 2.83
CA LYS A 87 25.29 -12.64 4.01
C LYS A 87 25.49 -11.75 5.22
N TRP A 88 24.67 -11.96 6.25
CA TRP A 88 24.89 -11.34 7.56
C TRP A 88 25.48 -12.38 8.51
N ASN A 89 26.55 -12.03 9.23
CA ASN A 89 27.20 -12.98 10.13
C ASN A 89 26.48 -13.03 11.48
N LEU A 90 25.86 -14.16 11.82
CA LEU A 90 25.30 -14.42 13.15
C LEU A 90 26.36 -15.00 14.09
N GLY A 91 27.47 -14.30 14.30
CA GLY A 91 28.56 -14.77 15.18
C GLY A 91 29.27 -16.05 14.69
N ARG A 92 30.23 -16.57 15.49
CA ARG A 92 31.23 -17.55 15.03
C ARG A 92 30.68 -18.92 14.59
N ASP A 93 29.47 -19.31 15.01
CA ASP A 93 28.96 -20.68 14.82
C ASP A 93 27.52 -20.79 14.24
N LYS A 94 26.87 -19.68 13.87
CA LYS A 94 25.54 -19.73 13.22
C LYS A 94 25.63 -19.24 11.79
N LYS A 95 25.20 -20.08 10.84
CA LYS A 95 24.98 -19.65 9.44
C LYS A 95 23.87 -18.60 9.45
N GLY A 96 24.20 -17.38 9.05
CA GLY A 96 23.23 -16.32 8.81
C GLY A 96 22.31 -16.64 7.65
N GLY A 97 21.16 -15.95 7.62
CA GLY A 97 20.27 -16.00 6.47
C GLY A 97 20.92 -15.33 5.26
N LYS A 98 20.48 -15.73 4.06
CA LYS A 98 20.94 -15.14 2.80
C LYS A 98 19.70 -14.71 2.02
N ALA A 99 19.48 -13.41 1.93
CA ALA A 99 18.39 -12.87 1.10
C ALA A 99 18.77 -12.94 -0.38
N ASP A 100 17.81 -12.95 -1.28
CA ASP A 100 18.12 -12.97 -2.72
C ASP A 100 18.68 -11.63 -3.21
N ILE A 101 18.00 -10.53 -2.86
CA ILE A 101 18.37 -9.18 -3.31
C ILE A 101 18.29 -8.19 -2.14
N LEU A 102 19.34 -7.41 -1.94
CA LEU A 102 19.33 -6.19 -1.14
C LEU A 102 19.52 -4.99 -2.04
N VAL A 103 18.63 -4.03 -1.92
CA VAL A 103 18.71 -2.72 -2.56
C VAL A 103 19.09 -1.70 -1.51
N LYS A 104 20.09 -0.87 -1.82
CA LYS A 104 20.48 0.28 -1.02
C LYS A 104 19.96 1.58 -1.62
N ASP A 105 19.77 2.59 -0.79
CA ASP A 105 19.42 3.93 -1.26
C ASP A 105 20.64 4.68 -1.83
N ASN A 106 20.42 5.92 -2.27
CA ASN A 106 21.48 6.78 -2.82
C ASN A 106 22.54 7.19 -1.78
N GLU A 107 22.29 6.98 -0.49
CA GLU A 107 23.21 7.21 0.62
C GLU A 107 23.91 5.90 1.05
N ASN A 108 23.72 4.81 0.29
CA ASN A 108 24.27 3.48 0.55
C ASN A 108 23.72 2.80 1.82
N ASN A 109 22.58 3.26 2.34
CA ASN A 109 21.88 2.62 3.44
C ASN A 109 20.99 1.47 2.93
N PRO A 110 20.80 0.39 3.69
CA PRO A 110 19.82 -0.65 3.38
C PRO A 110 18.42 -0.05 3.17
N TYR A 111 17.78 -0.34 2.05
CA TYR A 111 16.52 0.28 1.67
C TYR A 111 15.40 -0.74 1.45
N LEU A 112 15.64 -1.76 0.62
CA LEU A 112 14.66 -2.80 0.30
C LEU A 112 15.33 -4.18 0.29
N ILE A 113 14.75 -5.16 0.97
CA ILE A 113 15.14 -6.57 0.85
C ILE A 113 14.06 -7.31 0.08
N ILE A 114 14.45 -8.10 -0.92
CA ILE A 114 13.54 -8.91 -1.74
C ILE A 114 13.90 -10.39 -1.57
N GLU A 115 12.88 -11.20 -1.27
CA GLU A 115 12.93 -12.66 -1.32
C GLU A 115 12.09 -13.12 -2.52
N CYS A 116 12.70 -13.83 -3.44
CA CYS A 116 12.06 -14.37 -4.63
C CYS A 116 11.56 -15.79 -4.35
N LYS A 117 10.40 -16.12 -4.90
CA LYS A 117 9.85 -17.48 -4.88
C LYS A 117 9.30 -17.85 -6.24
N THR A 118 9.41 -19.12 -6.59
CA THR A 118 8.70 -19.66 -7.75
C THR A 118 7.20 -19.69 -7.53
N THR A 119 6.44 -19.61 -8.61
CA THR A 119 4.99 -19.85 -8.57
C THR A 119 4.57 -20.76 -9.71
N ASP A 120 3.58 -21.62 -9.45
CA ASP A 120 2.87 -22.42 -10.43
C ASP A 120 1.39 -22.59 -9.99
N SER A 121 0.57 -23.21 -10.84
CA SER A 121 -0.88 -23.35 -10.61
C SER A 121 -1.28 -24.38 -9.56
N LYS A 122 -0.36 -25.22 -9.07
CA LYS A 122 -0.69 -26.36 -8.19
C LYS A 122 0.01 -26.31 -6.82
N ASN A 123 1.19 -25.75 -6.76
CA ASN A 123 2.13 -25.79 -5.63
C ASN A 123 3.01 -24.53 -5.60
N SER A 124 2.38 -23.35 -5.53
CA SER A 124 3.09 -22.07 -5.49
C SER A 124 3.92 -21.89 -4.21
N GLU A 125 5.25 -21.92 -4.34
CA GLU A 125 6.18 -21.61 -3.23
C GLU A 125 6.01 -20.17 -2.73
N PHE A 126 5.62 -19.23 -3.60
CA PHE A 126 5.24 -17.89 -3.20
C PHE A 126 4.06 -17.87 -2.23
N ILE A 127 2.99 -18.63 -2.49
CA ILE A 127 1.83 -18.70 -1.59
C ILE A 127 2.21 -19.38 -0.26
N LYS A 128 3.04 -20.43 -0.32
CA LYS A 128 3.53 -21.11 0.90
C LYS A 128 4.36 -20.18 1.78
N GLU A 129 5.33 -19.48 1.20
CA GLU A 129 6.16 -18.54 1.97
C GLU A 129 5.30 -17.38 2.49
N TRP A 130 4.31 -16.90 1.73
CA TRP A 130 3.38 -15.89 2.24
C TRP A 130 2.53 -16.38 3.42
N ASN A 131 2.05 -17.62 3.39
CA ASN A 131 1.33 -18.21 4.51
C ASN A 131 2.24 -18.34 5.73
N ARG A 132 3.46 -18.84 5.54
CA ARG A 132 4.48 -18.92 6.58
C ARG A 132 4.80 -17.56 7.18
N MET A 133 4.97 -16.54 6.35
CA MET A 133 5.20 -15.17 6.81
C MET A 133 4.07 -14.67 7.72
N GLN A 134 2.80 -14.95 7.40
CA GLN A 134 1.67 -14.57 8.25
C GLN A 134 1.59 -15.38 9.56
N GLU A 135 2.23 -16.56 9.61
CA GLU A 135 2.28 -17.43 10.78
C GLU A 135 3.43 -17.06 11.73
N ASP A 136 4.65 -16.86 11.22
CA ASP A 136 5.87 -16.70 12.02
C ASP A 136 6.86 -15.61 11.51
N GLY A 137 6.52 -14.88 10.45
CA GLY A 137 7.36 -13.86 9.82
C GLY A 137 8.27 -14.38 8.71
N GLY A 138 8.42 -15.69 8.54
CA GLY A 138 9.16 -16.30 7.44
C GLY A 138 10.61 -15.83 7.33
N GLN A 139 11.16 -15.93 6.11
CA GLN A 139 12.55 -15.54 5.85
C GLN A 139 12.77 -14.03 5.97
N LEU A 140 11.83 -13.22 5.47
CA LEU A 140 11.99 -11.76 5.42
C LEU A 140 12.15 -11.12 6.81
N PHE A 141 11.44 -11.58 7.83
CA PHE A 141 11.61 -11.06 9.19
C PHE A 141 12.92 -11.49 9.85
N SER A 142 13.47 -12.65 9.45
CA SER A 142 14.81 -13.05 9.87
C SER A 142 15.88 -12.12 9.28
N TYR A 143 15.72 -11.67 8.02
CA TYR A 143 16.62 -10.69 7.42
C TYR A 143 16.43 -9.30 8.01
N PHE A 144 15.18 -8.91 8.29
CA PHE A 144 14.90 -7.64 8.95
C PHE A 144 15.58 -7.52 10.31
N GLN A 145 15.63 -8.60 11.09
CA GLN A 145 16.42 -8.63 12.33
C GLN A 145 17.91 -8.36 12.07
N GLN A 146 18.47 -8.95 11.01
CA GLN A 146 19.89 -8.85 10.67
C GLN A 146 20.25 -7.47 10.10
N GLU A 147 19.31 -6.81 9.41
CA GLU A 147 19.50 -5.52 8.76
C GLU A 147 18.38 -4.53 9.16
N LYS A 148 18.37 -4.09 10.42
CA LYS A 148 17.33 -3.22 10.98
C LYS A 148 17.20 -1.85 10.28
N GLY A 149 18.18 -1.46 9.47
CA GLY A 149 18.15 -0.21 8.71
C GLY A 149 17.19 -0.23 7.52
N VAL A 150 16.81 -1.43 7.04
CA VAL A 150 15.95 -1.59 5.86
C VAL A 150 14.59 -0.91 6.05
N LYS A 151 14.06 -0.32 4.97
CA LYS A 151 12.77 0.38 5.00
C LYS A 151 11.62 -0.47 4.46
N TYR A 152 11.90 -1.41 3.57
CA TYR A 152 10.90 -2.25 2.95
C TYR A 152 11.36 -3.71 2.83
N LEU A 153 10.42 -4.63 3.02
CA LEU A 153 10.58 -6.05 2.72
C LEU A 153 9.65 -6.39 1.56
N CYS A 154 10.09 -7.24 0.64
CA CYS A 154 9.30 -7.63 -0.51
C CYS A 154 9.40 -9.14 -0.75
N LEU A 155 8.25 -9.83 -0.71
CA LEU A 155 8.14 -11.16 -1.28
C LEU A 155 7.78 -10.99 -2.76
N TYR A 156 8.55 -11.60 -3.65
CA TYR A 156 8.42 -11.42 -5.10
C TYR A 156 8.26 -12.75 -5.83
N THR A 157 7.45 -12.77 -6.89
CA THR A 157 7.39 -13.87 -7.84
C THR A 157 7.07 -13.37 -9.24
N SER A 158 7.50 -14.13 -10.24
CA SER A 158 7.19 -13.92 -11.64
C SER A 158 6.89 -15.24 -12.32
N ASP A 159 5.92 -15.25 -13.23
CA ASP A 159 5.59 -16.39 -14.08
C ASP A 159 5.40 -15.97 -15.55
N PHE A 160 5.52 -16.94 -16.45
CA PHE A 160 5.37 -16.77 -17.87
C PHE A 160 4.46 -17.86 -18.45
N SER A 161 3.33 -17.43 -19.01
CA SER A 161 2.43 -18.24 -19.84
C SER A 161 2.44 -17.70 -21.27
N ASP A 162 1.63 -16.70 -21.56
CA ASP A 162 1.58 -15.96 -22.84
C ASP A 162 2.30 -14.60 -22.74
N LYS A 163 2.32 -14.04 -21.52
CA LYS A 163 3.01 -12.80 -21.16
C LYS A 163 3.67 -12.99 -19.80
N LEU A 164 4.67 -12.17 -19.53
CA LEU A 164 5.29 -12.12 -18.21
C LEU A 164 4.33 -11.46 -17.21
N GLU A 165 4.04 -12.17 -16.12
CA GLU A 165 3.24 -11.67 -15.02
C GLU A 165 4.08 -11.71 -13.74
N TYR A 166 4.00 -10.66 -12.93
CA TYR A 166 4.65 -10.61 -11.62
C TYR A 166 3.63 -10.37 -10.52
N LYS A 167 4.00 -10.77 -9.32
CA LYS A 167 3.25 -10.48 -8.10
C LYS A 167 4.23 -10.21 -6.97
N ASN A 168 3.92 -9.24 -6.14
CA ASN A 168 4.70 -8.96 -4.94
C ASN A 168 3.82 -8.65 -3.74
N TYR A 169 4.41 -8.80 -2.55
CA TYR A 169 3.86 -8.31 -1.29
C TYR A 169 4.94 -7.49 -0.58
N ILE A 170 4.62 -6.22 -0.32
CA ILE A 170 5.54 -5.21 0.20
C ILE A 170 5.13 -4.90 1.64
N ILE A 171 6.08 -4.93 2.56
CA ILE A 171 5.89 -4.63 3.98
C ILE A 171 6.79 -3.45 4.33
N GLN A 172 6.23 -2.43 4.99
CA GLN A 172 7.01 -1.33 5.57
C GLN A 172 7.70 -1.81 6.84
N ALA A 173 9.01 -1.63 6.91
CA ALA A 173 9.88 -2.10 7.98
C ALA A 173 10.30 -0.95 8.92
N TYR A 174 9.41 -0.01 9.16
CA TYR A 174 9.63 1.13 10.04
C TYR A 174 8.32 1.56 10.72
N ASP A 175 8.45 2.28 11.83
CA ASP A 175 7.30 2.62 12.65
C ASP A 175 6.51 3.83 12.13
N ASN A 176 5.17 3.72 12.20
CA ASN A 176 4.27 4.86 12.11
C ASN A 176 3.98 5.39 13.52
N GLU A 177 4.78 6.37 13.95
CA GLU A 177 4.71 6.94 15.31
C GLU A 177 3.34 7.57 15.62
N GLU A 178 2.68 8.18 14.63
CA GLU A 178 1.36 8.78 14.82
C GLU A 178 0.30 7.73 15.08
N TYR A 179 0.33 6.62 14.32
CA TYR A 179 -0.59 5.51 14.48
C TYR A 179 -0.38 4.78 15.81
N LEU A 180 0.88 4.50 16.18
CA LEU A 180 1.20 3.90 17.48
C LEU A 180 0.68 4.76 18.63
N LYS A 181 0.81 6.09 18.54
CA LYS A 181 0.29 7.03 19.54
C LYS A 181 -1.24 7.08 19.56
N GLU A 182 -1.90 7.11 18.39
CA GLU A 182 -3.36 7.13 18.29
C GLU A 182 -3.99 5.90 18.97
N LYS A 183 -3.43 4.73 18.68
CA LYS A 183 -3.88 3.43 19.21
C LYS A 183 -3.30 3.07 20.58
N GLU A 184 -2.44 3.92 21.14
CA GLU A 184 -1.74 3.69 22.42
C GLU A 184 -0.94 2.37 22.44
N LEU A 185 -0.42 1.98 21.28
CA LEU A 185 0.34 0.74 21.11
C LEU A 185 1.77 0.92 21.59
N GLN A 186 2.23 0.00 22.43
CA GLN A 186 3.60 0.03 22.96
C GLN A 186 4.59 -0.75 22.09
N ASN A 187 4.12 -1.79 21.40
CA ASN A 187 4.93 -2.63 20.52
C ASN A 187 5.22 -1.88 19.20
N SER A 188 6.50 -1.78 18.85
CA SER A 188 7.03 -1.03 17.71
C SER A 188 8.29 -1.71 17.20
N TYR A 189 8.65 -1.55 15.93
CA TYR A 189 9.82 -2.18 15.34
C TYR A 189 11.11 -1.68 15.99
N LYS A 190 11.17 -0.39 16.36
CA LYS A 190 12.29 0.19 17.10
C LYS A 190 12.56 -0.48 18.45
N LYS A 191 11.52 -0.97 19.14
CA LYS A 191 11.64 -1.66 20.43
C LYS A 191 11.87 -3.17 20.29
N SER A 192 11.66 -3.76 19.11
CA SER A 192 11.83 -5.18 18.87
C SER A 192 13.31 -5.57 18.71
N ASN A 193 13.74 -6.63 19.40
CA ASN A 193 15.13 -7.06 19.49
C ASN A 193 15.47 -8.27 18.62
N ASN A 194 14.48 -9.09 18.28
CA ASN A 194 14.64 -10.31 17.50
C ASN A 194 13.51 -10.46 16.46
N ASN A 195 13.64 -11.42 15.55
CA ASN A 195 12.67 -11.69 14.49
C ASN A 195 11.27 -12.01 15.03
N ILE A 196 11.15 -12.71 16.16
CA ILE A 196 9.86 -13.03 16.79
C ILE A 196 9.15 -11.74 17.25
N GLU A 197 9.87 -10.83 17.89
CA GLU A 197 9.35 -9.53 18.32
C GLU A 197 9.04 -8.61 17.13
N LEU A 198 9.84 -8.67 16.05
CA LEU A 198 9.56 -7.90 14.83
C LEU A 198 8.27 -8.41 14.17
N PHE A 199 8.13 -9.74 14.04
CA PHE A 199 6.92 -10.36 13.51
C PHE A 199 5.70 -10.05 14.39
N LYS A 200 5.84 -10.14 15.71
CA LYS A 200 4.80 -9.79 16.66
C LYS A 200 4.34 -8.35 16.49
N THR A 201 5.26 -7.40 16.33
CA THR A 201 4.92 -6.01 16.02
C THR A 201 4.15 -5.89 14.69
N TRP A 202 4.58 -6.57 13.63
CA TRP A 202 3.85 -6.57 12.36
C TRP A 202 2.43 -7.13 12.50
N LYS A 203 2.27 -8.22 13.24
CA LYS A 203 1.00 -8.91 13.44
C LYS A 203 0.04 -8.15 14.36
N GLU A 204 0.51 -7.71 15.51
CA GLU A 204 -0.33 -7.13 16.57
C GLU A 204 -0.49 -5.62 16.42
N SER A 205 0.59 -4.89 16.13
CA SER A 205 0.52 -3.44 16.01
C SER A 205 0.06 -3.04 14.61
N TYR A 206 0.58 -3.68 13.57
CA TYR A 206 0.33 -3.28 12.18
C TYR A 206 -0.58 -4.23 11.41
N GLU A 207 -1.31 -5.11 12.10
CA GLU A 207 -2.40 -5.92 11.55
C GLU A 207 -2.02 -6.74 10.30
N LEU A 208 -0.77 -7.22 10.22
CA LEU A 208 -0.21 -7.92 9.06
C LEU A 208 -0.30 -7.11 7.75
N GLN A 209 -0.29 -5.78 7.83
CA GLN A 209 -0.44 -4.93 6.65
C GLN A 209 0.66 -5.17 5.62
N TYR A 210 0.24 -5.27 4.36
CA TYR A 210 1.12 -5.34 3.21
C TYR A 210 0.48 -4.64 2.00
N PHE A 211 1.30 -4.33 0.99
CA PHE A 211 0.87 -3.72 -0.25
C PHE A 211 1.19 -4.64 -1.43
N LYS A 212 0.33 -4.64 -2.45
CA LYS A 212 0.51 -5.44 -3.68
C LYS A 212 1.13 -4.65 -4.83
N GLN A 213 1.33 -3.35 -4.61
CA GLN A 213 1.82 -2.37 -5.56
C GLN A 213 2.63 -1.33 -4.80
N GLY A 214 3.63 -0.73 -5.45
CA GLY A 214 4.46 0.32 -4.86
C GLY A 214 5.93 0.25 -5.19
N ILE A 215 6.35 -0.61 -6.14
CA ILE A 215 7.77 -0.73 -6.53
C ILE A 215 7.90 -0.69 -8.05
N PHE A 216 7.14 -1.54 -8.75
CA PHE A 216 7.40 -1.87 -10.15
C PHE A 216 6.41 -1.24 -11.14
N GLU A 217 5.32 -0.68 -10.63
CA GLU A 217 4.27 -0.04 -11.42
C GLU A 217 4.83 1.20 -12.14
N GLU A 218 4.37 1.50 -13.35
CA GLU A 218 4.91 2.59 -14.18
C GLU A 218 4.93 3.95 -13.46
N ASN A 219 3.90 4.23 -12.67
CA ASN A 219 3.70 5.46 -11.92
C ASN A 219 4.47 5.55 -10.59
N VAL A 220 5.23 4.52 -10.21
CA VAL A 220 6.16 4.57 -9.07
C VAL A 220 7.51 5.08 -9.57
N ASN A 221 8.28 5.81 -8.78
CA ASN A 221 9.68 6.12 -9.13
C ASN A 221 10.63 5.24 -8.32
N ALA A 222 11.79 4.88 -8.88
CA ALA A 222 12.83 4.21 -8.10
C ALA A 222 13.17 5.02 -6.84
N TYR A 223 13.39 4.33 -5.73
CA TYR A 223 13.65 4.93 -4.40
C TYR A 223 12.49 5.73 -3.80
N LYS A 224 11.28 5.59 -4.33
CA LYS A 224 10.03 6.18 -3.81
C LYS A 224 8.97 5.12 -3.59
N ILE A 225 9.34 4.04 -2.88
CA ILE A 225 8.48 2.87 -2.66
C ILE A 225 7.23 3.29 -1.88
N LEU A 226 6.06 2.83 -2.35
CA LEU A 226 4.73 3.18 -1.84
C LEU A 226 4.34 4.65 -1.95
N GLU A 227 5.17 5.53 -2.55
CA GLU A 227 4.74 6.86 -2.98
C GLU A 227 3.89 6.77 -4.27
N ILE A 228 3.03 5.75 -4.36
CA ILE A 228 1.93 5.74 -5.34
C ILE A 228 0.96 6.78 -4.84
N THR A 229 0.97 7.92 -5.50
CA THR A 229 -0.12 8.84 -5.33
C THR A 229 -1.30 8.27 -6.11
N PRO A 230 -2.45 7.97 -5.49
CA PRO A 230 -3.60 7.50 -6.25
C PRO A 230 -3.96 8.61 -7.24
N THR A 231 -4.07 8.26 -8.51
CA THR A 231 -4.45 9.21 -9.57
C THR A 231 -5.80 8.80 -10.13
N PHE A 232 -6.49 9.77 -10.72
CA PHE A 232 -7.77 9.53 -11.37
C PHE A 232 -7.67 8.42 -12.44
N ASP A 233 -6.57 8.38 -13.18
CA ASP A 233 -6.38 7.39 -14.26
C ASP A 233 -6.27 5.96 -13.74
N ASN A 234 -5.80 5.77 -12.51
CA ASN A 234 -5.69 4.45 -11.88
C ASN A 234 -7.03 3.92 -11.32
N LEU A 235 -8.09 4.74 -11.27
CA LEU A 235 -9.40 4.33 -10.76
C LEU A 235 -10.18 3.49 -11.79
N LYS A 236 -10.94 2.51 -11.30
CA LYS A 236 -11.80 1.63 -12.10
C LYS A 236 -13.15 2.28 -12.40
N GLU A 237 -13.78 1.88 -13.50
CA GLU A 237 -15.17 2.24 -13.78
C GLU A 237 -16.11 1.56 -12.78
N LEU A 238 -17.07 2.32 -12.26
CA LEU A 238 -18.12 1.79 -11.39
C LEU A 238 -19.25 1.21 -12.25
N LYS A 239 -19.28 -0.12 -12.41
CA LYS A 239 -20.27 -0.84 -13.25
C LYS A 239 -21.29 -1.64 -12.45
N GLU A 240 -21.19 -1.64 -11.11
CA GLU A 240 -21.86 -2.64 -10.26
C GLU A 240 -23.02 -2.07 -9.44
N GLU A 241 -24.21 -2.64 -9.61
CA GLU A 241 -25.36 -2.44 -8.72
C GLU A 241 -25.15 -3.02 -7.31
N GLY A 242 -24.17 -3.92 -7.14
CA GLY A 242 -23.88 -4.61 -5.87
C GLY A 242 -23.36 -3.70 -4.74
N LYS A 243 -22.86 -2.51 -5.04
CA LYS A 243 -22.25 -1.62 -4.04
C LYS A 243 -23.24 -1.12 -2.99
N TYR A 244 -24.50 -0.94 -3.34
CA TYR A 244 -25.55 -0.67 -2.35
C TYR A 244 -25.68 -1.82 -1.33
N HIS A 245 -25.64 -3.07 -1.80
CA HIS A 245 -25.75 -4.24 -0.92
C HIS A 245 -24.52 -4.40 -0.01
N GLU A 246 -23.33 -4.10 -0.52
CA GLU A 246 -22.09 -4.03 0.26
C GLU A 246 -22.17 -2.94 1.34
N PHE A 247 -22.61 -1.74 0.99
CA PHE A 247 -22.86 -0.66 1.94
C PHE A 247 -23.87 -1.07 3.02
N ALA A 248 -25.02 -1.61 2.64
CA ALA A 248 -26.04 -2.09 3.60
C ALA A 248 -25.54 -3.26 4.47
N LYS A 249 -24.59 -4.06 3.97
CA LYS A 249 -23.93 -5.11 4.75
C LYS A 249 -22.99 -4.50 5.80
N ILE A 250 -22.25 -3.44 5.48
CA ILE A 250 -21.42 -2.70 6.43
C ILE A 250 -22.29 -2.11 7.56
N LEU A 251 -23.40 -1.45 7.22
CA LEU A 251 -24.31 -0.89 8.23
C LEU A 251 -24.85 -1.96 9.19
N ARG A 252 -25.28 -3.11 8.66
CA ARG A 252 -25.75 -4.24 9.48
C ARG A 252 -24.65 -4.83 10.36
N LYS A 253 -23.43 -4.97 9.84
CA LYS A 253 -22.27 -5.46 10.58
C LYS A 253 -21.98 -4.61 11.82
N HIS A 254 -22.24 -3.30 11.75
CA HIS A 254 -21.99 -2.33 12.81
C HIS A 254 -23.25 -1.89 13.57
N ASN A 255 -24.37 -2.59 13.41
CA ASN A 255 -25.66 -2.30 14.06
C ASN A 255 -26.19 -0.87 13.83
N ILE A 256 -25.93 -0.28 12.66
CA ILE A 256 -26.42 1.05 12.30
C ILE A 256 -27.84 0.93 11.74
N SER A 257 -28.83 1.37 12.52
CA SER A 257 -30.25 1.30 12.18
C SER A 257 -30.78 2.54 11.45
N GLY A 258 -30.17 3.71 11.68
CA GLY A 258 -30.55 4.99 11.06
C GLY A 258 -30.12 5.07 9.60
N LYS A 259 -30.94 4.51 8.70
CA LYS A 259 -30.65 4.50 7.25
C LYS A 259 -30.55 5.89 6.65
N GLU A 260 -31.40 6.83 7.08
CA GLU A 260 -31.40 8.22 6.61
C GLU A 260 -30.09 8.91 6.98
N ASN A 261 -29.70 8.89 8.27
CA ASN A 261 -28.42 9.45 8.70
C ASN A 261 -27.23 8.82 7.96
N ALA A 262 -27.21 7.50 7.81
CA ALA A 262 -26.14 6.81 7.09
C ALA A 262 -26.09 7.21 5.60
N PHE A 263 -27.24 7.50 5.01
CA PHE A 263 -27.32 7.99 3.65
C PHE A 263 -26.80 9.43 3.53
N ASP A 264 -27.16 10.32 4.44
CA ASP A 264 -26.65 11.69 4.46
C ASP A 264 -25.10 11.70 4.54
N LYS A 265 -24.52 10.83 5.38
CA LYS A 265 -23.06 10.68 5.44
C LYS A 265 -22.48 10.11 4.15
N LEU A 266 -23.18 9.19 3.48
CA LEU A 266 -22.75 8.67 2.19
C LEU A 266 -22.74 9.76 1.11
N VAL A 267 -23.73 10.65 1.10
CA VAL A 267 -23.77 11.82 0.20
C VAL A 267 -22.56 12.73 0.46
N ASN A 268 -22.23 13.03 1.73
CA ASN A 268 -21.05 13.80 2.08
C ASN A 268 -19.75 13.14 1.57
N ILE A 269 -19.63 11.83 1.70
CA ILE A 269 -18.50 11.04 1.17
C ILE A 269 -18.41 11.14 -0.35
N PHE A 270 -19.53 11.10 -1.06
CA PHE A 270 -19.54 11.29 -2.52
C PHE A 270 -19.16 12.69 -2.95
N LEU A 271 -19.62 13.73 -2.23
CA LEU A 271 -19.18 15.10 -2.50
C LEU A 271 -17.66 15.24 -2.36
N CYS A 272 -17.07 14.64 -1.31
CA CYS A 272 -15.62 14.60 -1.14
C CYS A 272 -14.93 13.95 -2.33
N LYS A 273 -15.43 12.79 -2.75
CA LYS A 273 -14.84 12.02 -3.84
C LYS A 273 -14.97 12.70 -5.20
N ILE A 274 -16.12 13.29 -5.50
CA ILE A 274 -16.36 14.06 -6.73
C ILE A 274 -15.42 15.26 -6.80
N TYR A 275 -15.27 15.98 -5.69
CA TYR A 275 -14.31 17.09 -5.60
C TYR A 275 -12.87 16.61 -5.81
N ASP A 276 -12.47 15.54 -5.12
CA ASP A 276 -11.12 14.98 -5.22
C ASP A 276 -10.78 14.51 -6.65
N GLU A 277 -11.70 13.80 -7.30
CA GLU A 277 -11.57 13.36 -8.69
C GLU A 277 -11.55 14.52 -9.69
N THR A 278 -12.14 15.67 -9.35
CA THR A 278 -12.20 16.83 -10.23
C THR A 278 -10.93 17.68 -10.12
N PHE A 279 -10.49 17.97 -8.90
CA PHE A 279 -9.47 18.98 -8.62
C PHE A 279 -8.12 18.40 -8.19
N ASN A 280 -8.07 17.15 -7.69
CA ASN A 280 -6.85 16.48 -7.23
C ASN A 280 -6.47 15.27 -8.09
N LYS A 281 -6.77 15.30 -9.41
CA LYS A 281 -6.60 14.16 -10.34
C LYS A 281 -5.24 13.46 -10.31
N ASN A 282 -4.17 14.21 -10.08
CA ASN A 282 -2.80 13.70 -10.04
C ASN A 282 -2.36 13.30 -8.62
N ASN A 283 -3.17 13.62 -7.61
CA ASN A 283 -2.90 13.32 -6.22
C ASN A 283 -4.18 13.20 -5.38
N LEU A 284 -4.93 12.13 -5.63
CA LEU A 284 -6.18 11.87 -4.92
C LEU A 284 -5.92 11.75 -3.41
N LYS A 285 -6.73 12.47 -2.64
CA LYS A 285 -6.70 12.50 -1.18
C LYS A 285 -7.76 11.60 -0.56
N PHE A 286 -8.76 11.20 -1.34
CA PHE A 286 -9.88 10.36 -0.91
C PHE A 286 -9.42 8.91 -0.73
N GLY A 287 -9.43 8.44 0.51
CA GLY A 287 -9.06 7.06 0.84
C GLY A 287 -8.50 6.91 2.25
N TYR A 288 -8.43 5.66 2.71
CA TYR A 288 -7.59 5.25 3.84
C TYR A 288 -6.33 4.60 3.28
N PHE A 289 -5.15 5.07 3.70
CA PHE A 289 -3.87 4.59 3.14
C PHE A 289 -3.19 3.49 3.97
N GLY A 290 -3.89 2.99 4.98
CA GLY A 290 -3.46 1.86 5.81
C GLY A 290 -2.65 2.27 7.05
N VAL A 291 -2.57 1.39 8.05
CA VAL A 291 -2.02 1.67 9.39
C VAL A 291 -0.55 2.12 9.39
N MET A 292 0.22 1.75 8.37
CA MET A 292 1.61 2.16 8.19
C MET A 292 1.78 3.58 7.61
N ALA A 293 0.76 4.14 6.98
CA ALA A 293 0.81 5.45 6.31
C ALA A 293 -0.21 6.46 6.85
N ASP A 294 -1.15 6.00 7.67
CA ASP A 294 -2.34 6.77 8.00
C ASP A 294 -2.85 6.48 9.41
N THR A 295 -3.66 7.40 9.92
CA THR A 295 -4.41 7.26 11.17
C THR A 295 -5.89 7.50 10.90
N TYR A 296 -6.76 7.08 11.80
CA TYR A 296 -8.19 7.36 11.63
C TYR A 296 -8.49 8.85 11.71
N ALA A 297 -7.79 9.59 12.57
CA ALA A 297 -7.84 11.04 12.61
C ALA A 297 -7.38 11.69 11.30
N ASN A 298 -6.26 11.24 10.73
CA ASN A 298 -5.72 11.81 9.49
C ASN A 298 -6.65 11.54 8.30
N MET A 299 -7.24 10.34 8.21
CA MET A 299 -8.26 10.02 7.21
C MET A 299 -9.47 10.94 7.34
N GLN A 300 -10.04 11.06 8.55
CA GLN A 300 -11.21 11.91 8.76
C GLN A 300 -10.90 13.39 8.49
N ASP A 301 -9.71 13.87 8.87
CA ASP A 301 -9.28 15.24 8.57
C ASP A 301 -9.19 15.53 7.07
N ARG A 302 -8.65 14.60 6.29
CA ARG A 302 -8.61 14.74 4.82
C ARG A 302 -10.03 14.78 4.23
N LEU A 303 -10.92 13.92 4.70
CA LEU A 303 -12.32 13.90 4.25
C LEU A 303 -13.04 15.20 4.62
N MET A 304 -12.85 15.74 5.82
CA MET A 304 -13.43 17.02 6.22
C MET A 304 -12.90 18.19 5.40
N TRP A 305 -11.61 18.18 5.03
CA TRP A 305 -11.05 19.17 4.12
C TRP A 305 -11.69 19.07 2.72
N LEU A 306 -11.78 17.86 2.16
CA LEU A 306 -12.44 17.63 0.87
C LEU A 306 -13.91 18.08 0.90
N TYR A 307 -14.63 17.79 1.98
CA TYR A 307 -16.02 18.20 2.16
C TYR A 307 -16.16 19.71 2.20
N LYS A 308 -15.33 20.41 2.99
CA LYS A 308 -15.32 21.87 3.07
C LYS A 308 -15.16 22.50 1.68
N GLU A 309 -14.20 22.02 0.90
CA GLU A 309 -13.96 22.56 -0.43
C GLU A 309 -15.07 22.17 -1.42
N ALA A 310 -15.61 20.94 -1.34
CA ALA A 310 -16.74 20.51 -2.15
C ALA A 310 -18.00 21.36 -1.90
N MET A 311 -18.30 21.65 -0.64
CA MET A 311 -19.47 22.46 -0.23
C MET A 311 -19.35 23.91 -0.70
N LYS A 312 -18.13 24.46 -0.63
CA LYS A 312 -17.84 25.79 -1.16
C LYS A 312 -17.95 25.83 -2.69
N GLU A 313 -17.39 24.84 -3.38
CA GLU A 313 -17.32 24.81 -4.84
C GLU A 313 -18.66 24.50 -5.50
N PHE A 314 -19.37 23.48 -5.01
CA PHE A 314 -20.59 22.98 -5.64
C PHE A 314 -21.87 23.63 -5.10
N LEU A 315 -21.88 24.08 -3.84
CA LEU A 315 -23.08 24.65 -3.19
C LEU A 315 -22.91 26.11 -2.76
N GLY A 316 -21.71 26.70 -2.85
CA GLY A 316 -21.44 28.07 -2.42
C GLY A 316 -21.46 28.26 -0.90
N GLU A 317 -21.48 27.17 -0.13
CA GLU A 317 -21.59 27.21 1.33
C GLU A 317 -20.21 27.24 2.01
N LYS A 318 -20.06 28.09 3.03
CA LYS A 318 -18.84 28.15 3.84
C LYS A 318 -18.97 27.30 5.08
N ILE A 319 -18.23 26.21 5.14
CA ILE A 319 -18.12 25.37 6.34
C ILE A 319 -16.94 25.80 7.20
N THR A 320 -17.18 25.93 8.51
CA THR A 320 -16.14 26.19 9.49
C THR A 320 -15.34 24.91 9.75
N PHE A 321 -14.13 24.85 9.20
CA PHE A 321 -13.17 23.77 9.43
C PHE A 321 -11.76 24.34 9.60
N VAL A 322 -11.09 23.85 10.64
CA VAL A 322 -9.69 24.16 10.96
C VAL A 322 -8.87 22.87 10.81
N SER A 323 -7.90 22.87 9.89
CA SER A 323 -7.01 21.73 9.66
C SER A 323 -5.92 21.63 10.73
N ASN A 324 -5.26 20.47 10.85
CA ASN A 324 -4.09 20.35 11.74
C ASN A 324 -2.96 21.31 11.31
N GLU A 325 -2.81 21.57 10.01
CA GLU A 325 -1.82 22.52 9.47
C GLU A 325 -2.14 23.97 9.88
N ASP A 326 -3.42 24.36 9.85
CA ASP A 326 -3.86 25.69 10.31
C ASP A 326 -3.51 25.88 11.79
N ILE A 327 -3.80 24.86 12.60
CA ILE A 327 -3.46 24.84 14.02
C ILE A 327 -1.94 24.97 14.20
N GLU A 328 -1.14 24.17 13.51
CA GLU A 328 0.32 24.23 13.61
C GLU A 328 0.91 25.58 13.22
N LYS A 329 0.37 26.21 12.17
CA LYS A 329 0.77 27.54 11.70
C LYS A 329 0.53 28.60 12.76
N ASP A 330 -0.64 28.59 13.40
CA ASP A 330 -0.98 29.55 14.45
C ASP A 330 -0.11 29.33 15.70
N PHE A 331 0.22 28.08 16.00
CA PHE A 331 1.12 27.74 17.11
C PHE A 331 2.60 28.01 16.84
N LYS A 332 3.06 28.24 15.60
CA LYS A 332 4.48 28.63 15.35
C LYS A 332 4.86 29.94 16.06
N GLN A 333 3.87 30.74 16.47
CA GLN A 333 4.07 31.99 17.22
C GLN A 333 4.21 31.77 18.73
N LEU A 334 3.87 30.59 19.26
CA LEU A 334 3.91 30.26 20.69
C LEU A 334 5.15 29.42 21.02
N LYS A 335 6.03 29.94 21.89
CA LYS A 335 7.34 29.32 22.22
C LYS A 335 7.26 28.13 23.20
N ILE A 336 6.07 27.75 23.70
CA ILE A 336 5.91 26.76 24.77
C ILE A 336 5.35 25.46 24.20
N LYS A 337 6.23 24.46 24.03
CA LYS A 337 5.94 23.16 23.38
C LYS A 337 4.85 22.34 24.10
N THR A 338 4.79 22.40 25.43
CA THR A 338 3.86 21.60 26.25
C THR A 338 2.42 22.10 26.21
N LEU A 339 2.20 23.42 26.27
CA LEU A 339 0.86 24.00 26.15
C LEU A 339 0.28 23.79 24.73
N LYS A 340 1.14 23.86 23.71
CA LYS A 340 0.79 23.57 22.32
C LYS A 340 0.20 22.17 22.15
N GLU A 341 0.87 21.14 22.67
CA GLU A 341 0.40 19.75 22.55
C GLU A 341 -0.94 19.53 23.28
N VAL A 342 -1.11 20.12 24.47
CA VAL A 342 -2.37 20.02 25.24
C VAL A 342 -3.52 20.72 24.52
N MET A 343 -3.31 21.93 24.00
CA MET A 343 -4.33 22.64 23.25
C MET A 343 -4.67 21.97 21.92
N GLN A 344 -3.67 21.42 21.21
CA GLN A 344 -3.90 20.62 20.00
C GLN A 344 -4.77 19.41 20.29
N ASN A 345 -4.55 18.73 21.43
CA ASN A 345 -5.41 17.62 21.84
C ASN A 345 -6.86 18.08 22.08
N TYR A 346 -7.09 19.15 22.87
CA TYR A 346 -8.45 19.66 23.09
C TYR A 346 -9.15 20.09 21.79
N ILE A 347 -8.43 20.70 20.85
CA ILE A 347 -8.99 21.06 19.54
C ILE A 347 -9.33 19.79 18.74
N LYS A 348 -8.48 18.75 18.76
CA LYS A 348 -8.79 17.46 18.13
C LYS A 348 -10.02 16.81 18.77
N GLU A 349 -10.14 16.82 20.09
CA GLU A 349 -11.31 16.30 20.80
C GLU A 349 -12.58 17.04 20.39
N LEU A 350 -12.57 18.37 20.41
CA LEU A 350 -13.72 19.17 19.93
C LEU A 350 -14.02 18.86 18.46
N LYS A 351 -13.01 18.76 17.61
CA LYS A 351 -13.18 18.51 16.17
C LYS A 351 -13.80 17.15 15.86
N PHE A 352 -13.30 16.09 16.48
CA PHE A 352 -13.72 14.71 16.16
C PHE A 352 -14.85 14.18 17.03
N TYR A 353 -15.03 14.71 18.25
CA TYR A 353 -16.08 14.25 19.17
C TYR A 353 -17.33 15.13 19.17
N SER A 354 -17.38 16.20 18.36
CA SER A 354 -18.58 17.05 18.21
C SER A 354 -19.05 17.27 16.77
N ASN A 355 -18.26 16.90 15.75
CA ASN A 355 -18.66 17.05 14.35
C ASN A 355 -19.38 15.81 13.82
N ASN A 356 -20.52 16.03 13.16
CA ASN A 356 -21.45 15.02 12.69
C ASN A 356 -21.29 14.69 11.18
N ASP A 357 -20.48 15.41 10.39
CA ASP A 357 -20.51 15.28 8.92
C ASP A 357 -20.11 13.88 8.39
N PHE A 358 -19.39 13.10 9.20
CA PHE A 358 -18.99 11.71 8.91
C PHE A 358 -19.30 10.73 10.06
N ALA A 359 -20.22 11.12 10.96
CA ALA A 359 -20.62 10.31 12.11
C ALA A 359 -21.81 9.39 11.75
N PHE A 360 -21.52 8.12 11.50
CA PHE A 360 -22.52 7.05 11.38
C PHE A 360 -23.05 6.58 12.74
N LEU A 361 -22.25 6.78 13.80
CA LEU A 361 -22.59 6.53 15.20
C LEU A 361 -22.51 7.85 15.98
N GLU A 362 -23.25 7.96 17.09
CA GLU A 362 -23.10 9.10 18.00
C GLU A 362 -21.72 9.07 18.67
N VAL A 363 -20.83 9.98 18.28
CA VAL A 363 -19.48 10.09 18.83
C VAL A 363 -19.45 11.16 19.91
N HIS A 364 -19.05 10.78 21.13
CA HIS A 364 -18.84 11.72 22.24
C HIS A 364 -17.59 11.39 23.08
N ASN A 365 -16.81 10.39 22.66
CA ASN A 365 -15.57 9.99 23.30
C ASN A 365 -14.65 9.25 22.30
N LYS A 366 -13.41 8.97 22.72
CA LYS A 366 -12.39 8.29 21.90
C LYS A 366 -12.82 6.89 21.43
N GLU A 367 -13.47 6.11 22.28
CA GLU A 367 -13.88 4.74 21.93
C GLU A 367 -14.91 4.74 20.79
N LEU A 368 -15.90 5.62 20.88
CA LEU A 368 -16.93 5.79 19.86
C LEU A 368 -16.37 6.40 18.58
N PHE A 369 -15.38 7.29 18.69
CA PHE A 369 -14.65 7.79 17.52
C PHE A 369 -13.97 6.64 16.77
N LEU A 370 -13.28 5.74 17.46
CA LEU A 370 -12.62 4.59 16.83
C LEU A 370 -13.63 3.64 16.19
N LYS A 371 -14.78 3.38 16.84
CA LYS A 371 -15.88 2.58 16.27
C LYS A 371 -16.44 3.23 15.01
N ASN A 372 -16.72 4.54 15.04
CA ASN A 372 -17.22 5.28 13.90
C ASN A 372 -16.19 5.33 12.76
N ALA A 373 -14.91 5.53 13.07
CA ALA A 373 -13.84 5.57 12.09
C ALA A 373 -13.66 4.23 11.36
N LEU A 374 -13.87 3.09 12.03
CA LEU A 374 -13.89 1.78 11.38
C LEU A 374 -15.02 1.67 10.34
N VAL A 375 -16.22 2.14 10.68
CA VAL A 375 -17.36 2.21 9.75
C VAL A 375 -17.01 3.11 8.56
N LEU A 376 -16.53 4.32 8.84
CA LEU A 376 -16.15 5.30 7.83
C LEU A 376 -15.06 4.74 6.89
N LYS A 377 -14.03 4.09 7.44
CA LYS A 377 -12.97 3.42 6.67
C LYS A 377 -13.57 2.38 5.71
N GLU A 378 -14.40 1.45 6.19
CA GLU A 378 -14.98 0.40 5.34
C GLU A 378 -15.82 1.00 4.19
N ILE A 379 -16.53 2.09 4.45
CA ILE A 379 -17.34 2.80 3.44
C ILE A 379 -16.46 3.58 2.46
N VAL A 380 -15.40 4.24 2.92
CA VAL A 380 -14.45 4.94 2.05
C VAL A 380 -13.72 3.94 1.14
N GLU A 381 -13.24 2.82 1.69
CA GLU A 381 -12.59 1.74 0.94
C GLU A 381 -13.52 1.10 -0.11
N LEU A 382 -14.82 1.04 0.17
CA LEU A 382 -15.84 0.55 -0.77
C LEU A 382 -15.84 1.33 -2.10
N PHE A 383 -15.59 2.65 -2.04
CA PHE A 383 -15.65 3.55 -3.20
C PHE A 383 -14.28 4.06 -3.67
N ALA A 384 -13.23 4.00 -2.86
CA ALA A 384 -11.94 4.64 -3.15
C ALA A 384 -11.36 4.27 -4.53
N ASN A 385 -11.47 3.00 -4.94
CA ASN A 385 -10.90 2.48 -6.19
C ASN A 385 -11.77 2.70 -7.44
N TYR A 386 -12.92 3.36 -7.33
CA TYR A 386 -13.87 3.54 -8.44
C TYR A 386 -14.01 5.00 -8.84
N LYS A 387 -14.35 5.30 -10.10
CA LYS A 387 -14.62 6.67 -10.58
C LYS A 387 -16.07 7.04 -10.34
N LEU A 388 -16.32 8.20 -9.73
CA LEU A 388 -17.66 8.79 -9.61
C LEU A 388 -17.97 9.85 -10.66
N THR A 389 -16.97 10.50 -11.26
CA THR A 389 -17.19 11.63 -12.18
C THR A 389 -17.27 11.25 -13.67
N GLN A 390 -17.55 9.99 -14.00
CA GLN A 390 -17.69 9.54 -15.40
C GLN A 390 -19.16 9.39 -15.81
N ASN A 391 -19.45 9.55 -17.10
CA ASN A 391 -20.82 9.55 -17.62
C ASN A 391 -21.60 8.25 -17.32
N SER A 392 -20.92 7.10 -17.31
CA SER A 392 -21.53 5.81 -16.93
C SER A 392 -21.94 5.73 -15.46
N THR A 393 -21.40 6.60 -14.60
CA THR A 393 -21.64 6.59 -13.16
C THR A 393 -22.87 7.39 -12.75
N ASN A 394 -23.39 8.27 -13.62
CA ASN A 394 -24.60 9.05 -13.36
C ASN A 394 -25.83 8.14 -13.16
N GLN A 395 -25.91 7.04 -13.92
CA GLN A 395 -26.98 6.05 -13.76
C GLN A 395 -26.85 5.30 -12.43
N PHE A 396 -25.62 4.94 -12.01
CA PHE A 396 -25.40 4.32 -10.70
C PHE A 396 -25.85 5.24 -9.57
N LEU A 397 -25.45 6.52 -9.60
CA LEU A 397 -25.84 7.49 -8.59
C LEU A 397 -27.37 7.63 -8.57
N GLY A 398 -28.01 7.82 -9.73
CA GLY A 398 -29.47 7.87 -9.86
C GLY A 398 -30.18 6.65 -9.24
N ASN A 399 -29.78 5.44 -9.65
CA ASN A 399 -30.32 4.19 -9.11
C ASN A 399 -30.09 4.05 -7.59
N LEU A 400 -28.94 4.50 -7.10
CA LEU A 400 -28.62 4.49 -5.68
C LEU A 400 -29.55 5.44 -4.91
N PHE A 401 -29.72 6.69 -5.36
CA PHE A 401 -30.66 7.64 -4.79
C PHE A 401 -32.09 7.09 -4.78
N GLU A 402 -32.55 6.49 -5.88
CA GLU A 402 -33.88 5.85 -5.97
C GLU A 402 -34.04 4.68 -4.99
N LEU A 403 -33.05 3.79 -4.89
CA LEU A 403 -33.07 2.67 -3.94
C LEU A 403 -33.14 3.15 -2.48
N PHE A 404 -32.53 4.29 -2.17
CA PHE A 404 -32.63 4.91 -0.85
C PHE A 404 -33.98 5.58 -0.62
N LEU A 405 -34.53 6.31 -1.60
CA LEU A 405 -35.88 6.87 -1.51
C LEU A 405 -36.93 5.77 -1.32
N GLN A 406 -36.83 4.66 -2.05
CA GLN A 406 -37.78 3.53 -1.97
C GLN A 406 -37.66 2.69 -0.69
N LYS A 407 -36.47 2.54 -0.10
CA LYS A 407 -36.20 1.63 1.05
C LYS A 407 -35.86 2.33 2.37
N GLY A 408 -35.59 3.63 2.33
CA GLY A 408 -35.09 4.45 3.42
C GLY A 408 -36.09 5.49 3.90
N MET A 409 -36.80 6.16 2.98
CA MET A 409 -37.89 7.07 3.34
C MET A 409 -39.18 6.27 3.52
N LYS A 410 -39.95 6.59 4.56
CA LYS A 410 -41.36 6.17 4.61
C LYS A 410 -42.04 6.70 3.35
N GLN A 411 -42.95 5.92 2.78
CA GLN A 411 -43.91 6.39 1.78
C GLN A 411 -44.81 7.47 2.42
N ASP A 412 -44.28 8.66 2.65
CA ASP A 412 -45.09 9.83 2.96
C ASP A 412 -45.38 10.53 1.63
N GLU A 413 -46.59 10.25 1.17
CA GLU A 413 -47.40 10.88 0.12
C GLU A 413 -46.70 11.80 -0.90
N GLY A 414 -46.58 11.32 -2.16
CA GLY A 414 -46.58 12.21 -3.33
C GLY A 414 -45.34 12.27 -4.22
N GLN A 415 -44.55 11.20 -4.36
CA GLN A 415 -43.52 11.12 -5.42
C GLN A 415 -44.02 10.29 -6.61
N PHE A 416 -44.57 10.98 -7.61
CA PHE A 416 -44.58 10.58 -9.02
C PHE A 416 -43.76 11.58 -9.82
#